data_AF-A0A564FT52-F1
#
_entry.id   AF-A0A564FT52-F1
#
_cell.length_a   1.000
_cell.length_b   1.000
_cell.length_c   1.000
_cell.angle_alpha   90.00
_cell.angle_beta   90.00
_cell.angle_gamma   90.00
#
_symmetry.space_group_name_H-M   'P 1'
#
loop_
_entity.id
_entity.type
_entity.pdbx_description
1 polymer ?
#
loop_
_entity_poly.entity_id
_entity_poly.type
_entity_poly.pdbx_seq_one_letter_code
_entity_poly.pdbx_strand_id
1 'polypeptide(L)'
;MTNKLLLTLATAAALALPAAAQAQGTLRGAAEGAEVGADAAGPIGGIVGGAVGAATGTVGGILGIDDRPRFRTYVRERNVNSYRWGGPVRVGTVLPDDGVTYYDVPTEYRVRPGYRYTIVNEQPVLVDRGHRIVEIVD
;
A
#
# COMPACT_ATOMS: atom_id res chain seq x y z
N MET A 1 -20.82 -30.87 33.05
CA MET A 1 -20.76 -30.57 31.60
C MET A 1 -20.45 -29.10 31.30
N THR A 2 -20.55 -28.21 32.29
CA THR A 2 -20.32 -26.74 32.18
C THR A 2 -18.87 -26.33 31.86
N ASN A 3 -17.85 -27.01 32.41
CA ASN A 3 -16.45 -26.66 32.12
C ASN A 3 -16.03 -26.91 30.66
N LYS A 4 -16.61 -27.94 30.01
CA LYS A 4 -16.33 -28.21 28.59
C LYS A 4 -16.89 -27.11 27.69
N LEU A 5 -18.06 -26.55 28.03
CA LEU A 5 -18.69 -25.42 27.32
C LEU A 5 -17.88 -24.13 27.46
N LEU A 6 -17.36 -23.85 28.66
CA LEU A 6 -16.50 -22.67 28.90
C LEU A 6 -15.19 -22.74 28.11
N LEU A 7 -14.56 -23.92 28.05
CA LEU A 7 -13.35 -24.14 27.26
C LEU A 7 -13.60 -23.95 25.76
N THR A 8 -14.68 -24.50 25.20
CA THR A 8 -15.01 -24.34 23.79
C THR A 8 -15.32 -22.89 23.40
N LEU A 9 -15.97 -22.12 24.28
CA LEU A 9 -16.30 -20.72 24.03
C LEU A 9 -15.05 -19.84 24.02
N ALA A 10 -14.10 -20.11 24.93
CA ALA A 10 -12.83 -19.40 25.00
C ALA A 10 -11.96 -19.65 23.75
N THR A 11 -11.93 -20.88 23.23
CA THR A 11 -11.17 -21.19 22.01
C THR A 11 -11.80 -20.53 20.77
N ALA A 12 -13.14 -20.49 20.69
CA ALA A 12 -13.83 -19.79 19.61
C ALA A 12 -13.58 -18.27 19.63
N ALA A 13 -13.56 -17.65 20.81
CA ALA A 13 -13.24 -16.24 20.97
C ALA A 13 -11.79 -15.92 20.55
N ALA A 14 -10.83 -16.77 20.91
CA ALA A 14 -9.42 -16.59 20.54
C ALA A 14 -9.19 -16.64 19.02
N LEU A 15 -9.95 -17.47 18.30
CA LEU A 15 -9.89 -17.57 16.83
C LEU A 15 -10.58 -16.40 16.11
N ALA A 16 -11.44 -15.65 16.79
CA ALA A 16 -12.12 -14.47 16.24
C ALA A 16 -11.30 -13.16 16.38
N LEU A 17 -10.32 -13.13 17.28
CA LEU A 17 -9.46 -11.96 17.52
C LEU A 17 -8.72 -11.48 16.25
N PRO A 18 -8.12 -12.36 15.41
CA PRO A 18 -7.43 -11.92 14.20
C PRO A 18 -8.38 -11.28 13.18
N ALA A 19 -9.59 -11.82 13.02
CA ALA A 19 -10.58 -11.28 12.09
C ALA A 19 -11.08 -9.89 12.53
N ALA A 20 -11.27 -9.68 13.84
CA ALA A 20 -11.62 -8.38 14.40
C ALA A 20 -10.47 -7.37 14.21
N ALA A 21 -9.21 -7.78 14.45
CA ALA A 21 -8.04 -6.92 14.26
C ALA A 21 -7.87 -6.48 12.79
N GLN A 22 -8.11 -7.37 11.82
CA GLN A 22 -8.04 -7.06 10.39
C GLN A 22 -9.13 -6.07 9.95
N ALA A 23 -10.36 -6.22 10.48
CA ALA A 23 -11.44 -5.25 10.25
C ALA A 23 -11.13 -3.90 10.90
N GLN A 24 -10.57 -3.90 12.13
CA GLN A 24 -10.21 -2.69 12.85
C GLN A 24 -9.10 -1.88 12.18
N GLY A 25 -8.12 -2.52 11.53
CA GLY A 25 -7.05 -1.83 10.81
C GLY A 25 -7.56 -0.99 9.62
N THR A 26 -8.47 -1.56 8.83
CA THR A 26 -9.08 -0.85 7.68
C THR A 26 -10.01 0.28 8.11
N LEU A 27 -10.85 0.04 9.13
CA LEU A 27 -11.75 1.05 9.69
C LEU A 27 -10.97 2.19 10.36
N ARG A 28 -9.90 1.87 11.09
CA ARG A 28 -9.03 2.87 11.72
C ARG A 28 -8.29 3.70 10.70
N GLY A 29 -7.68 3.06 9.70
CA GLY A 29 -7.00 3.78 8.61
C GLY A 29 -7.96 4.70 7.85
N ALA A 30 -9.18 4.24 7.59
CA ALA A 30 -10.21 5.06 6.95
C ALA A 30 -10.61 6.27 7.82
N ALA A 31 -10.74 6.09 9.13
CA ALA A 31 -11.10 7.17 10.04
C ALA A 31 -9.98 8.21 10.16
N GLU A 32 -8.73 7.78 10.40
CA GLU A 32 -7.57 8.68 10.49
C GLU A 32 -7.34 9.42 9.16
N GLY A 33 -7.46 8.71 8.04
CA GLY A 33 -7.35 9.32 6.71
C GLY A 33 -8.45 10.35 6.46
N ALA A 34 -9.68 10.07 6.88
CA ALA A 34 -10.79 11.00 6.71
C ALA A 34 -10.64 12.25 7.56
N GLU A 35 -10.11 12.12 8.77
CA GLU A 35 -9.83 13.25 9.66
C GLU A 35 -8.74 14.16 9.08
N VAL A 36 -7.58 13.59 8.74
CA VAL A 36 -6.47 14.34 8.14
C VAL A 36 -6.87 15.00 6.81
N GLY A 37 -7.64 14.27 5.99
CA GLY A 37 -8.15 14.80 4.73
C GLY A 37 -9.14 15.95 4.95
N ALA A 38 -10.02 15.84 5.94
CA ALA A 38 -10.99 16.88 6.27
C ALA A 38 -10.32 18.16 6.76
N ASP A 39 -9.28 18.04 7.58
CA ASP A 39 -8.49 19.19 8.04
C ASP A 39 -7.78 19.90 6.90
N ALA A 40 -7.28 19.14 5.92
CA ALA A 40 -6.53 19.71 4.80
C ALA A 40 -7.40 20.40 3.75
N ALA A 41 -8.57 19.85 3.41
CA ALA A 41 -9.38 20.31 2.28
C ALA A 41 -10.90 20.29 2.54
N GLY A 42 -11.32 20.26 3.80
CA GLY A 42 -12.73 20.21 4.19
C GLY A 42 -13.41 18.89 3.81
N PRO A 43 -14.75 18.85 3.71
CA PRO A 43 -15.51 17.61 3.56
C PRO A 43 -15.07 16.72 2.38
N ILE A 44 -14.66 17.32 1.26
CA ILE A 44 -14.14 16.58 0.09
C ILE A 44 -12.82 15.89 0.42
N GLY A 45 -11.94 16.59 1.14
CA GLY A 45 -10.66 16.03 1.58
C GLY A 45 -10.84 14.84 2.51
N GLY A 46 -11.86 14.84 3.38
CA GLY A 46 -12.13 13.71 4.27
C GLY A 46 -12.64 12.47 3.56
N ILE A 47 -13.41 12.60 2.48
CA ILE A 47 -13.83 11.45 1.68
C ILE A 47 -12.62 10.82 0.98
N VAL A 48 -11.77 11.64 0.36
CA VAL A 48 -10.56 11.17 -0.34
C VAL A 48 -9.56 10.59 0.65
N GLY A 49 -9.30 11.31 1.74
CA GLY A 49 -8.40 10.89 2.81
C GLY A 49 -8.87 9.59 3.45
N GLY A 50 -10.17 9.40 3.67
CA GLY A 50 -10.70 8.16 4.24
C GLY A 50 -10.60 6.97 3.30
N ALA A 51 -10.81 7.16 2.00
CA ALA A 51 -10.58 6.11 1.01
C ALA A 51 -9.10 5.71 0.92
N VAL A 52 -8.19 6.68 0.91
CA VAL A 52 -6.73 6.45 0.91
C VAL A 52 -6.29 5.81 2.22
N GLY A 53 -6.79 6.28 3.35
CA GLY A 53 -6.50 5.74 4.68
C GLY A 53 -7.03 4.31 4.85
N ALA A 54 -8.19 3.98 4.28
CA ALA A 54 -8.70 2.61 4.24
C ALA A 54 -7.79 1.68 3.43
N ALA A 55 -7.31 2.15 2.28
CA ALA A 55 -6.39 1.41 1.43
C ALA A 55 -5.01 1.21 2.12
N THR A 56 -4.49 2.27 2.74
CA THR A 56 -3.21 2.24 3.47
C THR A 56 -3.31 1.51 4.82
N GLY A 57 -4.51 1.42 5.40
CA GLY A 57 -4.80 0.66 6.63
C GLY A 57 -4.78 -0.86 6.43
N THR A 58 -4.78 -1.33 5.18
CA THR A 58 -4.23 -2.66 4.88
C THR A 58 -2.73 -2.53 4.85
N VAL A 59 -2.05 -3.14 5.82
CA VAL A 59 -0.62 -2.97 6.11
C VAL A 59 0.31 -3.36 4.91
N GLY A 60 -0.24 -3.75 3.76
CA GLY A 60 0.47 -4.22 2.58
C GLY A 60 0.53 -3.29 1.37
N GLY A 61 -0.24 -2.22 1.23
CA GLY A 61 -0.25 -1.49 -0.06
C GLY A 61 -0.62 -2.38 -1.26
N ILE A 62 -0.21 -2.00 -2.49
CA ILE A 62 -0.49 -2.76 -3.72
C ILE A 62 0.37 -4.03 -3.77
N LEU A 63 1.65 -3.92 -3.40
CA LEU A 63 2.52 -5.06 -3.16
C LEU A 63 2.27 -5.55 -1.74
N GLY A 64 1.28 -6.42 -1.54
CA GLY A 64 0.89 -6.93 -0.21
C GLY A 64 2.06 -7.25 0.73
N ILE A 65 1.79 -7.31 2.04
CA ILE A 65 2.80 -7.32 3.13
C ILE A 65 4.00 -8.25 2.87
N ASP A 66 3.74 -9.46 2.38
CA ASP A 66 4.78 -10.48 2.13
C ASP A 66 5.58 -10.25 0.84
N ASP A 67 4.98 -9.58 -0.13
CA ASP A 67 5.51 -9.39 -1.48
C ASP A 67 6.40 -8.14 -1.56
N ARG A 68 6.17 -7.12 -0.72
CA ARG A 68 6.98 -5.89 -0.71
C ARG A 68 8.48 -6.13 -0.45
N PRO A 69 8.91 -6.89 0.59
CA PRO A 69 10.34 -7.14 0.83
C PRO A 69 10.98 -7.94 -0.31
N ARG A 70 10.24 -8.91 -0.87
CA ARG A 70 10.70 -9.70 -2.02
C ARG A 70 10.85 -8.85 -3.28
N PHE A 71 9.94 -7.91 -3.49
CA PHE A 71 9.99 -7.00 -4.62
C PHE A 71 11.16 -6.05 -4.51
N ARG A 72 11.44 -5.53 -3.31
CA ARG A 72 12.63 -4.71 -3.04
C ARG A 72 13.91 -5.44 -3.42
N THR A 73 14.06 -6.68 -2.99
CA THR A 73 15.23 -7.52 -3.35
C THR A 73 15.32 -7.71 -4.85
N TYR A 74 14.22 -8.08 -5.50
CA TYR A 74 14.16 -8.24 -6.96
C TYR A 74 14.61 -6.99 -7.71
N VAL A 75 14.11 -5.80 -7.33
CA VAL A 75 14.46 -4.54 -7.99
C VAL A 75 15.94 -4.20 -7.77
N ARG A 76 16.48 -4.47 -6.58
CA ARG A 76 17.91 -4.26 -6.28
C ARG A 76 18.82 -5.19 -7.07
N GLU A 77 18.47 -6.47 -7.18
CA GLU A 77 19.24 -7.47 -7.93
C GLU A 77 19.24 -7.17 -9.44
N ARG A 78 18.11 -6.66 -9.96
CA ARG A 78 17.95 -6.25 -11.36
C ARG A 78 18.87 -5.09 -11.77
N ASN A 79 19.40 -4.33 -10.81
CA ASN A 79 20.31 -3.20 -11.00
C ASN A 79 19.88 -2.27 -12.15
N VAL A 80 18.60 -1.89 -12.15
CA VAL A 80 18.05 -0.96 -13.15
C VAL A 80 18.47 0.47 -12.85
N ASN A 81 18.70 1.27 -13.89
CA ASN A 81 19.13 2.67 -13.74
C ASN A 81 18.11 3.48 -12.92
N SER A 82 18.62 4.18 -11.91
CA SER A 82 17.81 5.14 -11.15
C SER A 82 17.67 6.43 -11.94
N TYR A 83 16.43 6.85 -12.18
CA TYR A 83 16.13 8.17 -12.72
C TYR A 83 16.34 9.23 -11.65
N ARG A 84 17.05 10.31 -11.98
CA ARG A 84 17.26 11.44 -11.06
C ARG A 84 16.15 12.45 -11.26
N TRP A 85 15.32 12.63 -10.25
CA TRP A 85 14.20 13.56 -10.26
C TRP A 85 14.46 14.73 -9.31
N GLY A 86 14.31 15.96 -9.80
CA GLY A 86 14.48 17.17 -8.99
C GLY A 86 13.24 17.56 -8.17
N GLY A 87 12.08 16.96 -8.46
CA GLY A 87 10.84 17.21 -7.73
C GLY A 87 10.62 16.23 -6.56
N PRO A 88 9.45 16.32 -5.90
CA PRO A 88 9.14 15.47 -4.76
C PRO A 88 8.83 14.02 -5.19
N VAL A 89 9.49 13.05 -4.56
CA VAL A 89 9.17 11.62 -4.69
C VAL A 89 8.20 11.23 -3.59
N ARG A 90 6.90 11.28 -3.89
CA ARG A 90 5.81 10.94 -2.95
C ARG A 90 4.64 10.32 -3.71
N VAL A 91 3.79 9.59 -3.00
CA VAL A 91 2.52 9.10 -3.56
C VAL A 91 1.72 10.28 -4.12
N GLY A 92 1.17 10.10 -5.32
CA GLY A 92 0.45 11.12 -6.07
C GLY A 92 1.31 11.94 -7.03
N THR A 93 2.64 11.92 -6.93
CA THR A 93 3.52 12.60 -7.91
C THR A 93 3.38 11.93 -9.28
N VAL A 94 3.25 12.72 -10.34
CA VAL A 94 3.29 12.24 -11.73
C VAL A 94 4.71 12.39 -12.27
N LEU A 95 5.31 11.28 -12.70
CA LEU A 95 6.62 11.26 -13.31
C LEU A 95 6.53 11.60 -14.81
N PRO A 96 7.57 12.19 -15.40
CA PRO A 96 7.59 12.49 -16.83
C PRO A 96 7.63 11.21 -17.67
N ASP A 97 7.03 11.29 -18.87
CA ASP A 97 7.08 10.20 -19.85
C ASP A 97 8.48 10.03 -20.46
N ASP A 98 9.25 11.11 -20.48
CA ASP A 98 10.55 11.18 -21.14
C ASP A 98 11.72 10.99 -20.15
N GLY A 99 12.70 10.18 -20.55
CA GLY A 99 13.89 9.86 -19.75
C GLY A 99 13.69 8.88 -18.59
N VAL A 100 12.44 8.55 -18.21
CA VAL A 100 12.15 7.52 -17.20
C VAL A 100 11.91 6.18 -17.89
N THR A 101 12.61 5.13 -17.45
CA THR A 101 12.32 3.77 -17.91
C THR A 101 11.33 3.11 -16.98
N TYR A 102 10.21 2.65 -17.54
CA TYR A 102 9.15 1.94 -16.81
C TYR A 102 9.21 0.45 -17.13
N TYR A 103 9.21 -0.37 -16.08
CA TYR A 103 9.27 -1.82 -16.18
C TYR A 103 7.96 -2.43 -15.71
N ASP A 104 7.51 -3.50 -16.35
CA ASP A 104 6.31 -4.22 -15.89
C ASP A 104 6.59 -4.95 -14.58
N VAL A 105 5.61 -4.94 -13.68
CA VAL A 105 5.71 -5.68 -12.42
C VAL A 105 5.58 -7.19 -12.71
N PRO A 106 6.50 -8.04 -12.24
CA PRO A 106 6.40 -9.48 -12.46
C PRO A 106 5.09 -10.04 -11.87
N THR A 107 4.48 -10.99 -12.59
CA THR A 107 3.16 -11.51 -12.24
C THR A 107 3.11 -12.24 -10.90
N GLU A 108 4.25 -12.74 -10.40
CA GLU A 108 4.33 -13.38 -9.08
C GLU A 108 3.95 -12.46 -7.92
N TYR A 109 4.06 -11.14 -8.09
CA TYR A 109 3.72 -10.13 -7.09
C TYR A 109 2.23 -9.75 -7.09
N ARG A 110 1.41 -10.40 -7.94
CA ARG A 110 -0.06 -10.29 -8.01
C ARG A 110 -0.60 -8.85 -8.12
N VAL A 111 0.22 -7.94 -8.64
CA VAL A 111 -0.21 -6.57 -8.92
C VAL A 111 -1.17 -6.58 -10.12
N ARG A 112 -2.20 -5.72 -10.10
CA ARG A 112 -3.17 -5.64 -11.20
C ARG A 112 -2.47 -5.23 -12.52
N PRO A 113 -2.98 -5.66 -13.69
CA PRO A 113 -2.44 -5.21 -14.96
C PRO A 113 -2.54 -3.69 -15.13
N GLY A 114 -1.46 -3.07 -15.60
CA GLY A 114 -1.38 -1.63 -15.83
C GLY A 114 -0.60 -0.85 -14.78
N TYR A 115 -0.08 -1.51 -13.74
CA TYR A 115 0.95 -0.94 -12.88
C TYR A 115 2.34 -1.30 -13.40
N ARG A 116 3.26 -0.37 -13.24
CA ARG A 116 4.67 -0.52 -13.59
C ARG A 116 5.54 -0.08 -12.43
N TYR A 117 6.82 -0.42 -12.47
CA TYR A 117 7.79 0.07 -11.51
C TYR A 117 8.93 0.80 -12.19
N THR A 118 9.56 1.68 -11.43
CA THR A 118 10.82 2.34 -11.81
C THR A 118 11.61 2.67 -10.54
N ILE A 119 12.85 3.10 -10.69
CA ILE A 119 13.66 3.59 -9.56
C ILE A 119 13.86 5.08 -9.75
N VAL A 120 13.45 5.86 -8.75
CA VAL A 120 13.61 7.32 -8.73
C VAL A 120 14.41 7.72 -7.51
N ASN A 121 15.51 8.44 -7.71
CA ASN A 121 16.41 8.86 -6.62
C ASN A 121 16.81 7.69 -5.69
N GLU A 122 17.18 6.56 -6.29
CA GLU A 122 17.56 5.30 -5.62
C GLU A 122 16.42 4.59 -4.88
N GLN A 123 15.19 5.10 -5.02
CA GLN A 123 14.01 4.57 -4.35
C GLN A 123 13.11 3.85 -5.36
N PRO A 124 12.79 2.55 -5.15
CA PRO A 124 11.85 1.84 -6.00
C PRO A 124 10.42 2.35 -5.78
N VAL A 125 9.71 2.64 -6.88
CA VAL A 125 8.34 3.15 -6.84
C VAL A 125 7.46 2.38 -7.82
N LEU A 126 6.18 2.19 -7.45
CA LEU A 126 5.15 1.76 -8.40
C LEU A 126 4.40 2.96 -8.94
N VAL A 127 4.07 2.86 -10.22
CA VAL A 127 3.28 3.84 -10.96
C VAL A 127 2.08 3.20 -11.63
N ASP A 128 1.01 3.97 -11.80
CA ASP A 128 -0.13 3.59 -12.63
C ASP A 128 0.10 3.84 -14.12
N ARG A 129 -0.94 3.63 -14.94
CA ARG A 129 -0.90 3.88 -16.40
C ARG A 129 -0.61 5.33 -16.78
N GLY A 130 -0.85 6.29 -15.87
CA GLY A 130 -0.60 7.71 -16.08
C GLY A 130 0.70 8.17 -15.42
N HIS A 131 1.62 7.24 -15.11
CA HIS A 131 2.93 7.55 -14.51
C HIS A 131 2.86 8.19 -13.13
N ARG A 132 1.70 8.08 -12.46
CA ARG A 132 1.53 8.56 -11.10
C ARG A 132 2.08 7.54 -10.11
N ILE A 133 2.96 7.98 -9.22
CA ILE A 133 3.43 7.19 -8.09
C ILE A 133 2.24 6.82 -7.21
N VAL A 134 1.99 5.54 -7.09
CA VAL A 134 0.91 5.00 -6.24
C VAL A 134 1.46 4.36 -4.97
N GLU A 135 2.72 3.95 -4.98
CA GLU A 135 3.38 3.33 -3.85
C GLU A 135 4.89 3.55 -3.91
N ILE A 136 5.49 3.79 -2.75
CA ILE A 136 6.93 3.81 -2.57
C ILE A 136 7.32 2.54 -1.83
N VAL A 137 8.27 1.80 -2.39
CA VAL A 137 8.75 0.54 -1.83
C VAL A 137 9.99 0.86 -1.00
N ASP A 138 9.84 0.89 0.33
CA ASP A 138 10.95 1.17 1.25
C ASP A 138 11.82 -0.06 1.51
#